data_AF-A0A1E4IZN8-F1
#
_entry.id   AF-A0A1E4IZN8-F1
#
_cell.length_a   1.000
_cell.length_b   1.000
_cell.length_c   1.000
_cell.angle_alpha   90.00
_cell.angle_beta   90.00
_cell.angle_gamma   90.00
#
_symmetry.space_group_name_H-M   'P 1'
#
loop_
_entity.id
_entity.type
_entity.pdbx_description
1 polymer ?
#
loop_
_entity_poly.entity_id
_entity_poly.type
_entity_poly.pdbx_seq_one_letter_code
_entity_poly.pdbx_strand_id
1 'polypeptide(L)'
;MLVPDTEKASEAAQAPSLDRAITAFAGLASGSYYWPEGLLAEQLIAGLASPRHRQQQALPGGRRVLSSYRLPNGGSERSAVLVDDRNGEVLAAALAHRECGVNSASKGCRDDQHAVLSIFLRPGIDRAQAQPLVEWSGKVPKEDLDSGEEEKFEKTEYTTMDAAHTKALPVARPKGFSAAVPLYPRAVVYRTAQDALSDAKAKRVLRLQTVDSVAQVLAFYKKLSPPLEGMQSEVDERSGYVLGSLKGIAFSVNAKVPRDMPAITNIEIEIAE
;
A
#
# COMPACT_ATOMS: atom_id res chain seq x y z
N MET A 1 30.80 21.97 15.77
CA MET A 1 29.77 21.37 16.63
C MET A 1 28.53 21.16 15.75
N LEU A 2 28.32 19.94 15.27
CA LEU A 2 27.14 19.60 14.48
C LEU A 2 25.97 19.44 15.44
N VAL A 3 25.04 20.39 15.44
CA VAL A 3 23.78 20.26 16.18
C VAL A 3 22.93 19.27 15.40
N PRO A 4 22.47 18.15 15.98
CA PRO A 4 21.56 17.25 15.30
C PRO A 4 20.24 18.00 15.03
N ASP A 5 19.76 17.95 13.77
CA ASP A 5 18.41 18.41 13.42
C ASP A 5 17.38 17.55 14.16
N THR A 6 16.92 18.03 15.32
CA THR A 6 15.92 17.36 16.16
C THR A 6 14.59 17.15 15.43
N GLU A 7 14.27 18.01 14.45
CA GLU A 7 13.10 17.87 13.58
C GLU A 7 13.20 16.63 12.68
N LYS A 8 14.34 16.41 12.01
CA LYS A 8 14.57 15.21 11.18
C LYS A 8 14.59 13.92 12.01
N ALA A 9 15.13 13.98 13.23
CA ALA A 9 15.15 12.83 14.14
C ALA A 9 13.74 12.46 14.64
N SER A 10 12.91 13.46 14.95
CA SER A 10 11.50 13.27 15.31
C SER A 10 10.69 12.72 14.13
N GLU A 11 10.94 13.19 12.92
CA GLU A 11 10.28 12.76 11.69
C GLU A 11 10.62 11.32 11.30
N ALA A 12 11.89 10.92 11.41
CA ALA A 12 12.32 9.54 11.18
C ALA A 12 11.75 8.56 12.21
N ALA A 13 11.54 9.01 13.45
CA ALA A 13 10.88 8.22 14.49
C ALA A 13 9.35 8.12 14.31
N GLN A 14 8.73 9.10 13.64
CA GLN A 14 7.29 9.16 13.38
C GLN A 14 6.85 8.41 12.12
N ALA A 15 7.73 8.21 11.11
CA ALA A 15 7.35 7.48 9.89
C ALA A 15 6.83 6.05 10.17
N PRO A 16 7.46 5.24 11.04
CA PRO A 16 6.92 3.93 11.39
C PRO A 16 5.58 3.96 12.14
N SER A 17 5.24 5.04 12.86
CA SER A 17 3.93 5.16 13.53
C SER A 17 2.85 5.62 12.56
N LEU A 18 3.17 6.52 11.63
CA LEU A 18 2.25 6.95 10.58
C LEU A 18 1.89 5.81 9.63
N ASP A 19 2.87 5.01 9.18
CA ASP A 19 2.63 3.87 8.30
C ASP A 19 1.69 2.84 8.95
N ARG A 20 1.84 2.62 10.25
CA ARG A 20 0.92 1.76 11.02
C ARG A 20 -0.48 2.38 11.13
N ALA A 21 -0.59 3.69 11.35
CA ALA A 21 -1.88 4.37 11.41
C ALA A 21 -2.61 4.33 10.05
N ILE A 22 -1.88 4.51 8.94
CA ILE A 22 -2.39 4.36 7.57
C ILE A 22 -2.84 2.92 7.33
N THR A 23 -2.05 1.94 7.75
CA THR A 23 -2.37 0.53 7.60
C THR A 23 -3.60 0.14 8.43
N ALA A 24 -3.71 0.63 9.66
CA ALA A 24 -4.88 0.42 10.51
C ALA A 24 -6.14 1.10 9.94
N PHE A 25 -5.99 2.22 9.25
CA PHE A 25 -7.07 2.92 8.57
C PHE A 25 -7.54 2.22 7.29
N ALA A 26 -6.60 1.77 6.45
CA ALA A 26 -6.90 1.20 5.14
C ALA A 26 -7.24 -0.30 5.19
N GLY A 27 -6.73 -1.04 6.18
CA GLY A 27 -6.88 -2.50 6.26
C GLY A 27 -6.35 -3.19 5.00
N LEU A 28 -7.13 -4.16 4.49
CA LEU A 28 -6.84 -4.85 3.23
C LEU A 28 -7.48 -4.17 2.02
N ALA A 29 -7.90 -2.90 2.10
CA ALA A 29 -8.45 -2.23 0.92
C ALA A 29 -7.43 -2.17 -0.21
N SER A 30 -7.90 -2.33 -1.45
CA SER A 30 -7.07 -2.31 -2.66
C SER A 30 -7.74 -1.52 -3.77
N GLY A 31 -6.95 -0.97 -4.69
CA GLY A 31 -7.46 -0.25 -5.85
C GLY A 31 -6.35 0.11 -6.83
N SER A 32 -6.74 0.63 -7.99
CA SER A 32 -5.83 1.03 -9.07
C SER A 32 -5.65 2.54 -9.09
N TYR A 33 -4.81 3.08 -8.21
CA TYR A 33 -4.55 4.52 -8.12
C TYR A 33 -3.23 4.87 -8.80
N TYR A 34 -2.11 4.54 -8.15
CA TYR A 34 -0.75 4.73 -8.68
C TYR A 34 -0.24 3.52 -9.45
N TRP A 35 -0.75 2.33 -9.13
CA TRP A 35 -0.51 1.10 -9.88
C TRP A 35 -1.72 0.17 -9.75
N PRO A 36 -1.89 -0.79 -10.67
CA PRO A 36 -3.08 -1.64 -10.70
C PRO A 36 -3.22 -2.48 -9.44
N GLU A 37 -4.42 -2.46 -8.85
CA GLU A 37 -4.86 -3.38 -7.78
C GLU A 37 -3.90 -3.49 -6.57
N GLY A 38 -3.14 -2.44 -6.27
CA GLY A 38 -2.28 -2.38 -5.09
C GLY A 38 -3.06 -2.21 -3.79
N LEU A 39 -2.42 -2.51 -2.66
CA LEU A 39 -2.98 -2.14 -1.35
C LEU A 39 -3.11 -0.62 -1.26
N LEU A 40 -4.22 -0.13 -0.72
CA LEU A 40 -4.44 1.31 -0.51
C LEU A 40 -3.39 1.87 0.47
N ALA A 41 -3.05 1.13 1.53
CA ALA A 41 -2.01 1.53 2.48
C ALA A 41 -0.66 1.75 1.78
N GLU A 42 -0.26 0.81 0.90
CA GLU A 42 0.99 0.90 0.13
C GLU A 42 1.00 2.14 -0.75
N GLN A 43 -0.11 2.41 -1.43
CA GLN A 43 -0.25 3.57 -2.32
C GLN A 43 -0.22 4.87 -1.52
N LEU A 44 -0.92 4.96 -0.39
CA LEU A 44 -0.86 6.13 0.50
C LEU A 44 0.56 6.40 1.00
N ILE A 45 1.24 5.39 1.53
CA ILE A 45 2.62 5.50 2.03
C ILE A 45 3.57 5.92 0.90
N ALA A 46 3.45 5.30 -0.28
CA ALA A 46 4.28 5.64 -1.43
C ALA A 46 4.08 7.08 -1.89
N GLY A 47 2.85 7.61 -1.85
CA GLY A 47 2.58 9.01 -2.16
C GLY A 47 2.93 9.99 -1.04
N LEU A 48 3.36 9.50 0.13
CA LEU A 48 3.94 10.32 1.20
C LEU A 48 5.48 10.26 1.22
N ALA A 49 6.09 9.52 0.29
CA ALA A 49 7.48 9.08 0.42
C ALA A 49 8.52 10.21 0.23
N SER A 50 8.22 11.25 -0.55
CA SER A 50 9.20 12.27 -0.94
C SER A 50 9.62 13.16 0.24
N PRO A 51 10.86 13.10 0.76
CA PRO A 51 11.25 13.91 1.91
C PRO A 51 11.26 15.41 1.61
N ARG A 52 11.52 15.79 0.35
CA ARG A 52 11.62 17.19 -0.08
C ARG A 52 10.28 17.91 -0.13
N HIS A 53 9.19 17.17 -0.32
CA HIS A 53 7.85 17.73 -0.51
C HIS A 53 6.93 17.43 0.67
N ARG A 54 7.47 16.92 1.78
CA ARG A 54 6.68 16.72 3.00
C ARG A 54 6.24 18.07 3.53
N GLN A 55 4.95 18.17 3.78
CA GLN A 55 4.31 19.32 4.38
C GLN A 55 3.45 18.87 5.56
N GLN A 56 3.42 19.70 6.59
CA GLN A 56 2.54 19.53 7.73
C GLN A 56 1.77 20.84 7.95
N GLN A 57 0.44 20.74 7.96
CA GLN A 57 -0.45 21.85 8.26
C GLN A 57 -1.26 21.53 9.51
N ALA A 58 -1.04 22.28 10.59
CA ALA A 58 -1.88 22.21 11.78
C ALA A 58 -3.27 22.79 11.48
N LEU A 59 -4.31 22.17 12.03
CA LEU A 59 -5.71 22.54 11.89
C LEU A 59 -6.38 22.72 13.26
N PRO A 60 -7.47 23.50 13.34
CA PRO A 60 -8.26 23.61 14.56
C PRO A 60 -8.78 22.25 15.05
N GLY A 61 -8.86 22.13 16.38
CA GLY A 61 -9.37 20.93 17.05
C GLY A 61 -8.33 19.83 17.26
N GLY A 62 -7.04 20.15 17.22
CA GLY A 62 -5.96 19.17 17.44
C GLY A 62 -5.86 18.17 16.28
N ARG A 63 -5.95 18.68 15.05
CA ARG A 63 -5.83 17.87 13.84
C ARG A 63 -4.69 18.43 12.99
N ARG A 64 -4.14 17.61 12.12
CA ARG A 64 -3.18 18.06 11.11
C ARG A 64 -3.36 17.34 9.79
N VAL A 65 -3.01 18.02 8.70
CA VAL A 65 -2.80 17.39 7.39
C VAL A 65 -1.31 17.14 7.22
N LEU A 66 -0.95 15.89 6.93
CA LEU A 66 0.37 15.50 6.48
C LEU A 66 0.28 15.15 5.01
N SER A 67 1.15 15.70 4.18
CA SER A 67 1.14 15.43 2.75
C SER A 67 2.54 15.37 2.16
N SER A 68 2.69 14.65 1.06
CA SER A 68 3.89 14.70 0.23
C SER A 68 3.59 14.15 -1.17
N TYR A 69 4.65 13.92 -1.94
CA TYR A 69 4.63 13.38 -3.29
C TYR A 69 5.16 11.95 -3.33
N ARG A 70 4.82 11.25 -4.41
CA ARG A 70 5.39 9.96 -4.77
C ARG A 70 6.77 10.13 -5.42
N LEU A 71 7.74 9.29 -5.02
CA LEU A 71 9.15 9.46 -5.37
C LEU A 71 9.56 9.25 -6.86
N PRO A 72 8.76 8.63 -7.76
CA PRO A 72 9.04 8.72 -9.20
C PRO A 72 8.25 9.80 -9.98
N ASN A 73 7.11 10.29 -9.50
CA ASN A 73 6.09 10.91 -10.36
C ASN A 73 5.70 12.35 -9.95
N GLY A 74 6.54 13.03 -9.17
CA GLY A 74 6.36 14.46 -8.85
C GLY A 74 5.03 14.77 -8.14
N GLY A 75 4.54 15.99 -8.34
CA GLY A 75 3.25 16.46 -7.81
C GLY A 75 2.03 15.79 -8.44
N SER A 76 2.19 15.17 -9.62
CA SER A 76 1.12 14.47 -10.36
C SER A 76 0.58 13.24 -9.63
N GLU A 77 1.37 12.66 -8.71
CA GLU A 77 0.95 11.57 -7.83
C GLU A 77 1.35 11.87 -6.40
N ARG A 78 0.36 12.16 -5.56
CA ARG A 78 0.59 12.67 -4.21
C ARG A 78 -0.49 12.25 -3.24
N SER A 79 -0.09 12.10 -1.99
CA SER A 79 -0.99 11.68 -0.91
C SER A 79 -1.07 12.74 0.17
N ALA A 80 -2.22 12.79 0.84
CA ALA A 80 -2.39 13.51 2.09
C ALA A 80 -3.19 12.68 3.09
N VAL A 81 -2.93 12.86 4.37
CA VAL A 81 -3.66 12.23 5.48
C VAL A 81 -4.04 13.27 6.50
N LEU A 82 -5.32 13.26 6.90
CA LEU A 82 -5.85 14.04 8.01
C LEU A 82 -5.73 13.18 9.27
N VAL A 83 -4.94 13.65 10.23
CA VAL A 83 -4.61 12.95 11.47
C VAL A 83 -5.19 13.70 12.67
N ASP A 84 -5.70 12.96 13.66
CA ASP A 84 -6.00 13.48 14.99
C ASP A 84 -4.74 13.45 15.85
N ASP A 85 -4.25 14.61 16.29
CA ASP A 85 -3.01 14.71 17.06
C ASP A 85 -3.14 14.15 18.47
N ARG A 86 -4.36 13.95 18.98
CA ARG A 86 -4.59 13.43 20.33
C ARG A 86 -4.26 11.95 20.44
N ASN A 87 -4.48 11.19 19.37
CA ASN A 87 -4.31 9.73 19.36
C ASN A 87 -3.50 9.20 18.16
N GLY A 88 -3.12 10.06 17.22
CA GLY A 88 -2.36 9.70 16.02
C GLY A 88 -3.19 8.95 14.97
N GLU A 89 -4.52 8.91 15.10
CA GLU A 89 -5.38 8.20 14.15
C GLU A 89 -5.55 8.97 12.84
N VAL A 90 -5.49 8.26 11.72
CA VAL A 90 -5.91 8.76 10.42
C VAL A 90 -7.44 8.83 10.39
N LEU A 91 -7.98 10.03 10.27
CA LEU A 91 -9.41 10.34 10.17
C LEU A 91 -9.90 10.28 8.71
N ALA A 92 -9.05 10.74 7.79
CA ALA A 92 -9.29 10.69 6.36
C ALA A 92 -7.95 10.66 5.61
N ALA A 93 -7.97 10.16 4.38
CA ALA A 93 -6.81 10.13 3.50
C ALA A 93 -7.22 10.53 2.08
N ALA A 94 -6.29 11.07 1.31
CA ALA A 94 -6.51 11.45 -0.07
C ALA A 94 -5.36 10.98 -0.95
N LEU A 95 -5.71 10.57 -2.17
CA LEU A 95 -4.80 10.32 -3.28
C LEU A 95 -5.21 11.25 -4.43
N ALA A 96 -4.28 12.06 -4.92
CA ALA A 96 -4.37 12.64 -6.26
C ALA A 96 -3.61 11.71 -7.20
N HIS A 97 -4.30 11.11 -8.16
CA HIS A 97 -3.75 10.04 -8.99
C HIS A 97 -4.29 10.12 -10.43
N ARG A 98 -3.65 9.37 -11.30
CA ARG A 98 -3.94 9.31 -12.74
C ARG A 98 -4.54 7.98 -13.17
N GLU A 99 -5.30 7.34 -12.26
CA GLU A 99 -5.96 6.04 -12.48
C GLU A 99 -5.09 4.99 -13.22
N CYS A 100 -3.85 4.79 -12.76
CA CYS A 100 -2.92 3.88 -13.42
C CYS A 100 -3.47 2.44 -13.45
N GLY A 101 -3.74 1.92 -14.65
CA GLY A 101 -4.20 0.55 -14.85
C GLY A 101 -5.72 0.34 -14.87
N VAL A 102 -6.52 1.40 -14.82
CA VAL A 102 -7.97 1.32 -15.07
C VAL A 102 -8.20 1.25 -16.59
N ASN A 103 -8.91 0.22 -17.08
CA ASN A 103 -9.18 -0.08 -18.49
C ASN A 103 -7.94 -0.47 -19.32
N SER A 104 -7.57 -1.74 -19.22
CA SER A 104 -6.41 -2.48 -19.78
C SER A 104 -6.13 -2.40 -21.29
N ALA A 105 -6.69 -1.44 -22.03
CA ALA A 105 -6.39 -1.21 -23.45
C ALA A 105 -5.17 -0.31 -23.67
N SER A 106 -4.83 0.56 -22.71
CA SER A 106 -3.59 1.35 -22.70
C SER A 106 -2.83 1.09 -21.40
N LYS A 107 -1.61 0.54 -21.48
CA LYS A 107 -0.74 0.24 -20.33
C LYS A 107 -0.21 1.49 -19.58
N GLY A 108 -0.88 2.64 -19.71
CA GLY A 108 -0.45 3.92 -19.16
C GLY A 108 -1.36 4.42 -18.04
N CYS A 109 -0.83 5.31 -17.22
CA CYS A 109 -1.64 6.21 -16.41
C CYS A 109 -2.28 7.28 -17.31
N ARG A 110 -3.36 7.90 -16.86
CA ARG A 110 -3.88 9.15 -17.41
C ARG A 110 -2.82 10.25 -17.26
N ASP A 111 -3.06 11.42 -17.84
CA ASP A 111 -2.25 12.61 -17.57
C ASP A 111 -2.79 13.40 -16.36
N ASP A 112 -2.05 14.42 -15.95
CA ASP A 112 -2.38 15.34 -14.85
C ASP A 112 -3.49 16.37 -15.19
N GLN A 113 -3.89 16.46 -16.47
CA GLN A 113 -5.05 17.24 -16.90
C GLN A 113 -6.36 16.47 -16.76
N HIS A 114 -6.28 15.18 -16.45
CA HIS A 114 -7.41 14.30 -16.17
C HIS A 114 -7.23 13.56 -14.83
N ALA A 115 -6.64 14.25 -13.85
CA ALA A 115 -6.38 13.69 -12.54
C ALA A 115 -7.70 13.34 -11.80
N VAL A 116 -7.60 12.40 -10.88
CA VAL A 116 -8.69 12.00 -9.98
C VAL A 116 -8.25 12.22 -8.55
N LEU A 117 -9.14 12.82 -7.76
CA LEU A 117 -8.96 12.95 -6.32
C LEU A 117 -9.81 11.90 -5.61
N SER A 118 -9.19 10.85 -5.08
CA SER A 118 -9.86 9.85 -4.26
C SER A 118 -9.70 10.19 -2.78
N ILE A 119 -10.81 10.42 -2.07
CA ILE A 119 -10.85 10.70 -0.64
C ILE A 119 -11.46 9.53 0.12
N PHE A 120 -10.75 9.06 1.13
CA PHE A 120 -11.11 7.96 1.98
C PHE A 120 -11.44 8.49 3.38
N LEU A 121 -12.58 8.11 3.94
CA LEU A 121 -13.08 8.61 5.21
C LEU A 121 -13.16 7.47 6.23
N ARG A 122 -12.72 7.70 7.46
CA ARG A 122 -12.99 6.77 8.58
C ARG A 122 -14.51 6.75 8.85
N PRO A 123 -15.11 5.65 9.35
CA PRO A 123 -16.52 5.64 9.71
C PRO A 123 -16.85 6.75 10.70
N GLY A 124 -17.94 7.47 10.45
CA GLY A 124 -18.36 8.61 11.28
C GLY A 124 -17.70 9.95 10.94
N ILE A 125 -16.70 9.98 10.04
CA ILE A 125 -16.17 11.22 9.49
C ILE A 125 -16.98 11.62 8.27
N ASP A 126 -17.55 12.82 8.28
CA ASP A 126 -18.28 13.37 7.14
C ASP A 126 -17.35 14.03 6.11
N ARG A 127 -17.90 14.32 4.92
CA ARG A 127 -17.13 14.92 3.82
C ARG A 127 -16.64 16.34 4.14
N ALA A 128 -17.38 17.11 4.93
CA ALA A 128 -16.99 18.48 5.27
C ALA A 128 -15.75 18.50 6.19
N GLN A 129 -15.61 17.50 7.05
CA GLN A 129 -14.41 17.32 7.87
C GLN A 129 -13.16 16.99 7.05
N ALA A 130 -13.32 16.44 5.85
CA ALA A 130 -12.23 16.16 4.91
C ALA A 130 -11.92 17.32 3.94
N GLN A 131 -12.62 18.46 4.07
CA GLN A 131 -12.40 19.64 3.21
C GLN A 131 -10.92 20.10 3.13
N PRO A 132 -10.10 20.04 4.22
CA PRO A 132 -8.69 20.38 4.11
C PRO A 132 -7.89 19.52 3.10
N LEU A 133 -8.34 18.29 2.83
CA LEU A 133 -7.72 17.44 1.79
C LEU A 133 -8.09 17.91 0.39
N VAL A 134 -9.30 18.42 0.18
CA VAL A 134 -9.70 19.04 -1.10
C VAL A 134 -8.94 20.35 -1.33
N GLU A 135 -8.78 21.16 -0.29
CA GLU A 135 -8.00 22.40 -0.39
C GLU A 135 -6.51 22.14 -0.64
N TRP A 136 -5.97 21.08 -0.01
CA TRP A 136 -4.61 20.65 -0.25
C TRP A 136 -4.38 20.23 -1.70
N SER A 137 -5.31 19.49 -2.30
CA SER A 137 -5.12 18.96 -3.65
C SER A 137 -4.96 20.10 -4.67
N GLY A 138 -5.66 21.22 -4.52
CA GLY A 138 -5.55 22.36 -5.43
C GLY A 138 -4.29 23.22 -5.28
N LYS A 139 -3.35 22.90 -4.37
CA LYS A 139 -2.18 23.75 -4.04
C LYS A 139 -0.85 23.26 -4.62
N VAL A 140 -0.89 22.33 -5.57
CA VAL A 140 0.32 21.82 -6.21
C VAL A 140 0.90 22.87 -7.19
N PRO A 141 2.17 23.26 -7.08
CA PRO A 141 2.81 24.13 -8.06
C PRO A 141 2.83 23.47 -9.44
N LYS A 142 2.55 24.22 -10.50
CA LYS A 142 2.55 23.68 -11.87
C LYS A 142 3.92 23.15 -12.30
N GLU A 143 4.99 23.68 -11.71
CA GLU A 143 6.37 23.24 -11.95
C GLU A 143 6.64 21.84 -11.39
N ASP A 144 5.80 21.36 -10.46
CA ASP A 144 5.86 20.02 -9.90
C ASP A 144 4.99 19.02 -10.70
N LEU A 145 4.26 19.48 -11.71
CA LEU A 145 3.35 18.68 -12.54
C LEU A 145 3.99 18.34 -13.90
N ASP A 146 3.61 17.20 -14.45
CA ASP A 146 4.20 16.67 -15.69
C ASP A 146 3.90 17.57 -16.90
N SER A 147 2.72 18.22 -16.91
CA SER A 147 2.29 19.12 -17.99
C SER A 147 2.92 20.52 -17.91
N GLY A 148 3.40 20.95 -16.75
CA GLY A 148 3.79 22.34 -16.51
C GLY A 148 2.61 23.33 -16.45
N GLU A 149 1.37 22.82 -16.47
CA GLU A 149 0.13 23.60 -16.42
C GLU A 149 -0.57 23.41 -15.07
N GLU A 150 -1.57 24.24 -14.76
CA GLU A 150 -2.40 24.02 -13.57
C GLU A 150 -3.14 22.67 -13.66
N GLU A 151 -3.13 21.89 -12.56
CA GLU A 151 -3.78 20.59 -12.50
C GLU A 151 -5.31 20.73 -12.64
N LYS A 152 -5.94 19.73 -13.27
CA LYS A 152 -7.39 19.63 -13.33
C LYS A 152 -7.85 18.27 -12.85
N PHE A 153 -8.73 18.29 -11.86
CA PHE A 153 -9.44 17.09 -11.43
C PHE A 153 -10.68 16.88 -12.28
N GLU A 154 -10.74 15.74 -12.96
CA GLU A 154 -11.93 15.31 -13.68
C GLU A 154 -13.06 14.94 -12.71
N LYS A 155 -12.70 14.33 -11.58
CA LYS A 155 -13.64 13.96 -10.54
C LYS A 155 -12.98 13.90 -9.16
N THR A 156 -13.82 14.09 -8.14
CA THR A 156 -13.48 13.80 -6.75
C THR A 156 -14.41 12.71 -6.23
N GLU A 157 -13.82 11.64 -5.72
CA GLU A 157 -14.53 10.48 -5.22
C GLU A 157 -14.40 10.38 -3.70
N TYR A 158 -15.44 9.86 -3.04
CA TYR A 158 -15.46 9.67 -1.59
C TYR A 158 -15.83 8.23 -1.27
N THR A 159 -14.97 7.57 -0.49
CA THR A 159 -15.19 6.20 -0.01
C THR A 159 -15.10 6.18 1.50
N THR A 160 -16.12 5.63 2.18
CA THR A 160 -16.01 5.34 3.61
C THR A 160 -15.28 4.03 3.80
N MET A 161 -14.16 4.09 4.51
CA MET A 161 -13.32 2.96 4.86
C MET A 161 -13.86 2.26 6.08
N ASP A 162 -13.70 0.95 6.13
CA ASP A 162 -13.93 0.16 7.33
C ASP A 162 -12.87 -0.94 7.36
N ALA A 163 -11.71 -0.69 7.99
CA ALA A 163 -10.61 -1.65 7.92
C ALA A 163 -10.96 -3.08 8.41
N ALA A 164 -12.00 -3.22 9.25
CA ALA A 164 -12.48 -4.52 9.71
C ALA A 164 -13.32 -5.25 8.65
N HIS A 165 -14.00 -4.52 7.75
CA HIS A 165 -14.96 -5.07 6.79
C HIS A 165 -14.57 -4.84 5.31
N THR A 166 -13.70 -3.88 5.02
CA THR A 166 -13.16 -3.59 3.69
C THR A 166 -12.16 -4.69 3.33
N LYS A 167 -12.66 -5.70 2.62
CA LYS A 167 -11.83 -6.74 2.03
C LYS A 167 -11.37 -6.29 0.65
N ALA A 168 -10.11 -6.53 0.33
CA ALA A 168 -9.66 -6.52 -1.05
C ALA A 168 -10.36 -7.59 -1.88
N LEU A 169 -10.17 -7.47 -3.20
CA LEU A 169 -10.46 -8.55 -4.13
C LEU A 169 -9.77 -9.84 -3.66
N PRO A 170 -10.49 -10.99 -3.66
CA PRO A 170 -9.88 -12.28 -3.36
C PRO A 170 -8.68 -12.55 -4.27
N VAL A 171 -7.67 -13.25 -3.74
CA VAL A 171 -6.48 -13.63 -4.49
C VAL A 171 -6.85 -14.49 -5.71
N ALA A 172 -6.89 -13.86 -6.89
CA ALA A 172 -7.09 -14.56 -8.15
C ALA A 172 -5.80 -15.29 -8.52
N ARG A 173 -5.83 -16.62 -8.50
CA ARG A 173 -4.68 -17.46 -8.86
C ARG A 173 -4.29 -17.23 -10.33
N PRO A 174 -3.01 -16.97 -10.64
CA PRO A 174 -2.55 -16.93 -12.01
C PRO A 174 -2.82 -18.26 -12.73
N LYS A 175 -3.11 -18.19 -14.03
CA LYS A 175 -3.31 -19.38 -14.85
C LYS A 175 -2.03 -20.23 -14.85
N GLY A 176 -2.16 -21.49 -14.42
CA GLY A 176 -1.05 -22.43 -14.37
C GLY A 176 -0.32 -22.51 -13.02
N PHE A 177 -0.62 -21.60 -12.08
CA PHE A 177 -0.16 -21.75 -10.70
C PHE A 177 -0.99 -22.83 -9.99
N SER A 178 -0.34 -23.78 -9.32
CA SER A 178 -1.02 -24.97 -8.78
C SER A 178 -2.06 -24.62 -7.70
N ALA A 179 -3.26 -25.21 -7.84
CA ALA A 179 -4.34 -25.09 -6.84
C ALA A 179 -4.04 -25.87 -5.55
N ALA A 180 -3.11 -26.83 -5.58
CA ALA A 180 -2.71 -27.57 -4.39
C ALA A 180 -1.84 -26.75 -3.44
N VAL A 181 -1.23 -25.65 -3.91
CA VAL A 181 -0.46 -24.74 -3.06
C VAL A 181 -1.43 -23.83 -2.29
N PRO A 182 -1.46 -23.90 -0.95
CA PRO A 182 -2.30 -23.03 -0.13
C PRO A 182 -1.81 -21.57 -0.25
N LEU A 183 -2.75 -20.63 -0.28
CA LEU A 183 -2.43 -19.20 -0.31
C LEU A 183 -2.80 -18.57 1.02
N TYR A 184 -2.06 -17.52 1.39
CA TYR A 184 -2.39 -16.76 2.58
C TYR A 184 -3.74 -16.06 2.41
N PRO A 185 -4.76 -16.38 3.23
CA PRO A 185 -6.14 -15.97 2.98
C PRO A 185 -6.40 -14.48 3.25
N ARG A 186 -5.50 -13.81 3.99
CA ARG A 186 -5.57 -12.38 4.32
C ARG A 186 -4.57 -11.58 3.48
N ALA A 187 -4.48 -11.88 2.20
CA ALA A 187 -3.55 -11.23 1.27
C ALA A 187 -4.25 -10.78 -0.01
N VAL A 188 -3.55 -9.96 -0.79
CA VAL A 188 -3.91 -9.60 -2.18
C VAL A 188 -2.79 -10.02 -3.12
N VAL A 189 -3.07 -10.10 -4.42
CA VAL A 189 -2.01 -10.30 -5.43
C VAL A 189 -1.23 -9.00 -5.60
N TYR A 190 0.10 -9.06 -5.51
CA TYR A 190 0.93 -7.91 -5.82
C TYR A 190 1.19 -7.81 -7.33
N ARG A 191 0.26 -7.19 -8.05
CA ARG A 191 0.26 -7.16 -9.53
C ARG A 191 1.52 -6.56 -10.14
N THR A 192 1.99 -5.42 -9.65
CA THR A 192 3.20 -4.77 -10.17
C THR A 192 4.40 -5.72 -10.23
N ALA A 193 4.56 -6.56 -9.22
CA ALA A 193 5.65 -7.52 -9.15
C ALA A 193 5.37 -8.81 -9.94
N GLN A 194 4.11 -9.13 -10.22
CA GLN A 194 3.71 -10.25 -11.07
C GLN A 194 3.88 -9.95 -12.55
N ASP A 195 3.52 -8.73 -12.99
CA ASP A 195 3.63 -8.31 -14.39
C ASP A 195 5.10 -8.23 -14.87
N ALA A 196 6.05 -8.15 -13.94
CA ALA A 196 7.49 -8.15 -14.22
C ALA A 196 8.09 -9.57 -14.45
N LEU A 197 7.31 -10.64 -14.29
CA LEU A 197 7.78 -12.02 -14.45
C LEU A 197 7.63 -12.52 -15.89
N SER A 198 8.54 -13.40 -16.32
CA SER A 198 8.34 -14.17 -17.55
C SER A 198 7.21 -15.19 -17.38
N ASP A 199 6.55 -15.61 -18.47
CA ASP A 199 5.44 -16.60 -18.43
C ASP A 199 5.80 -17.89 -17.67
N ALA A 200 7.05 -18.36 -17.82
CA ALA A 200 7.52 -19.56 -17.11
C ALA A 200 7.67 -19.33 -15.60
N LYS A 201 8.05 -18.12 -15.18
CA LYS A 201 8.10 -17.73 -13.76
C LYS A 201 6.70 -17.44 -13.21
N ALA A 202 5.82 -16.79 -13.96
CA ALA A 202 4.45 -16.50 -13.56
C ALA A 202 3.63 -17.77 -13.24
N LYS A 203 3.96 -18.91 -13.87
CA LYS A 203 3.37 -20.22 -13.55
C LYS A 203 3.84 -20.81 -12.22
N ARG A 204 4.99 -20.39 -11.71
CA ARG A 204 5.65 -20.98 -10.54
C ARG A 204 5.79 -20.04 -9.35
N VAL A 205 5.72 -18.72 -9.56
CA VAL A 205 5.94 -17.70 -8.55
C VAL A 205 4.70 -16.83 -8.42
N LEU A 206 4.13 -16.78 -7.22
CA LEU A 206 3.02 -15.90 -6.87
C LEU A 206 3.43 -14.94 -5.75
N ARG A 207 3.26 -13.65 -6.00
CA ARG A 207 3.56 -12.58 -5.05
C ARG A 207 2.27 -12.03 -4.46
N LEU A 208 2.21 -12.00 -3.14
CA LEU A 208 1.10 -11.50 -2.36
C LEU A 208 1.55 -10.39 -1.41
N GLN A 209 0.59 -9.61 -0.95
CA GLN A 209 0.79 -8.57 0.05
C GLN A 209 -0.26 -8.63 1.14
N THR A 210 0.13 -8.35 2.37
CA THR A 210 -0.75 -8.26 3.54
C THR A 210 -0.28 -7.19 4.51
N VAL A 211 -1.17 -6.84 5.42
CA VAL A 211 -0.92 -6.00 6.60
C VAL A 211 -0.60 -6.82 7.86
N ASP A 212 -0.71 -8.15 7.77
CA ASP A 212 -0.33 -9.04 8.86
C ASP A 212 1.20 -9.18 8.95
N SER A 213 1.70 -9.49 10.15
CA SER A 213 3.14 -9.68 10.38
C SER A 213 3.69 -10.96 9.72
N VAL A 214 5.00 -10.98 9.49
CA VAL A 214 5.74 -12.18 9.04
C VAL A 214 5.42 -13.39 9.92
N ALA A 215 5.41 -13.23 11.25
CA ALA A 215 5.10 -14.31 12.17
C ALA A 215 3.68 -14.89 11.96
N GLN A 216 2.67 -14.03 11.75
CA GLN A 216 1.30 -14.47 11.46
C GLN A 216 1.20 -15.23 10.14
N VAL A 217 1.88 -14.73 9.10
CA VAL A 217 1.94 -15.40 7.78
C VAL A 217 2.55 -16.79 7.91
N LEU A 218 3.72 -16.92 8.52
CA LEU A 218 4.40 -18.22 8.64
C LEU A 218 3.64 -19.16 9.57
N ALA A 219 3.00 -18.65 10.62
CA ALA A 219 2.16 -19.45 11.51
C ALA A 219 0.96 -20.09 10.80
N PHE A 220 0.40 -19.43 9.78
CA PHE A 220 -0.66 -20.03 8.94
C PHE A 220 -0.16 -21.29 8.24
N TYR A 221 0.98 -21.22 7.55
CA TYR A 221 1.53 -22.37 6.80
C TYR A 221 1.95 -23.52 7.72
N LYS A 222 2.50 -23.22 8.91
CA LYS A 222 2.89 -24.22 9.92
C LYS A 222 1.69 -24.97 10.52
N LYS A 223 0.48 -24.42 10.41
CA LYS A 223 -0.76 -24.97 11.01
C LYS A 223 -1.72 -25.56 9.97
N LEU A 224 -1.26 -25.74 8.73
CA LEU A 224 -2.08 -26.35 7.69
C LEU A 224 -2.50 -27.77 8.05
N SER A 225 -3.67 -28.18 7.54
CA SER A 225 -4.18 -29.53 7.67
C SER A 225 -4.52 -30.09 6.27
N PRO A 226 -3.89 -31.21 5.85
CA PRO A 226 -2.78 -31.88 6.53
C PRO A 226 -1.53 -30.97 6.60
N PRO A 227 -0.61 -31.22 7.56
CA PRO A 227 0.63 -30.46 7.65
C PRO A 227 1.50 -30.67 6.40
N LEU A 228 2.43 -29.75 6.16
CA LEU A 228 3.39 -29.86 5.05
C LEU A 228 4.36 -31.02 5.30
N GLU A 229 4.58 -31.83 4.28
CA GLU A 229 5.60 -32.87 4.29
C GLU A 229 6.99 -32.23 4.16
N GLY A 230 7.97 -32.76 4.89
CA GLY A 230 9.35 -32.26 4.86
C GLY A 230 9.51 -30.81 5.33
N MET A 231 8.60 -30.31 6.17
CA MET A 231 8.55 -28.90 6.57
C MET A 231 9.87 -28.42 7.20
N GLN A 232 10.42 -27.33 6.67
CA GLN A 232 11.44 -26.53 7.32
C GLN A 232 10.99 -25.07 7.38
N SER A 233 11.49 -24.34 8.37
CA SER A 233 11.14 -22.93 8.51
C SER A 233 12.13 -22.17 9.36
N GLU A 234 12.27 -20.90 9.07
CA GLU A 234 13.03 -19.93 9.86
C GLU A 234 12.22 -18.64 9.98
N VAL A 235 12.41 -17.91 11.07
CA VAL A 235 11.79 -16.61 11.27
C VAL A 235 12.76 -15.71 12.01
N ASP A 236 12.94 -14.51 11.46
CA ASP A 236 13.56 -13.37 12.10
C ASP A 236 12.50 -12.25 12.26
N GLU A 237 12.89 -11.09 12.78
CA GLU A 237 11.95 -9.99 13.03
C GLU A 237 11.32 -9.40 11.75
N ARG A 238 12.00 -9.46 10.61
CA ARG A 238 11.64 -8.78 9.36
C ARG A 238 11.47 -9.71 8.17
N SER A 239 11.85 -10.96 8.29
CA SER A 239 11.74 -11.98 7.26
C SER A 239 11.63 -13.38 7.84
N GLY A 240 11.24 -14.32 7.00
CA GLY A 240 11.31 -15.73 7.31
C GLY A 240 10.73 -16.55 6.17
N TYR A 241 10.84 -17.86 6.30
CA TYR A 241 10.38 -18.78 5.28
C TYR A 241 9.71 -20.02 5.86
N VAL A 242 8.90 -20.66 5.03
CA VAL A 242 8.46 -22.04 5.18
C VAL A 242 8.70 -22.75 3.86
N LEU A 243 9.27 -23.95 3.91
CA LEU A 243 9.40 -24.83 2.76
C LEU A 243 8.81 -26.19 3.12
N GLY A 244 8.26 -26.87 2.13
CA GLY A 244 7.68 -28.20 2.29
C GLY A 244 6.92 -28.62 1.04
N SER A 245 6.23 -29.75 1.13
CA SER A 245 5.38 -30.25 0.05
C SER A 245 3.97 -30.54 0.53
N LEU A 246 3.02 -30.42 -0.40
CA LEU A 246 1.63 -30.81 -0.18
C LEU A 246 1.10 -31.46 -1.46
N LYS A 247 0.52 -32.66 -1.34
CA LYS A 247 0.00 -33.44 -2.48
C LYS A 247 1.04 -33.64 -3.59
N GLY A 248 2.30 -33.92 -3.20
CA GLY A 248 3.41 -34.15 -4.13
C GLY A 248 3.99 -32.88 -4.78
N ILE A 249 3.51 -31.68 -4.42
CA ILE A 249 4.04 -30.43 -4.94
C ILE A 249 4.88 -29.75 -3.86
N ALA A 250 6.17 -29.62 -4.13
CA ALA A 250 7.10 -28.87 -3.28
C ALA A 250 7.03 -27.37 -3.59
N PHE A 251 7.02 -26.56 -2.54
CA PHE A 251 7.02 -25.10 -2.66
C PHE A 251 7.72 -24.44 -1.47
N SER A 252 8.13 -23.20 -1.67
CA SER A 252 8.61 -22.30 -0.63
C SER A 252 7.67 -21.11 -0.48
N VAL A 253 7.62 -20.58 0.73
CA VAL A 253 6.94 -19.34 1.09
C VAL A 253 7.96 -18.46 1.78
N ASN A 254 8.26 -17.31 1.21
CA ASN A 254 9.13 -16.29 1.78
C ASN A 254 8.29 -15.09 2.17
N ALA A 255 8.32 -14.69 3.44
CA ALA A 255 7.65 -13.50 3.93
C ALA A 255 8.70 -12.45 4.33
N LYS A 256 8.50 -11.19 3.95
CA LYS A 256 9.45 -10.11 4.21
C LYS A 256 8.77 -8.75 4.36
N VAL A 257 9.24 -7.96 5.33
CA VAL A 257 8.88 -6.56 5.53
C VAL A 257 9.85 -5.65 4.77
N PRO A 258 9.40 -4.90 3.74
CA PRO A 258 10.24 -3.93 3.01
C PRO A 258 10.86 -2.88 3.93
N ARG A 259 12.04 -2.37 3.57
CA ARG A 259 12.76 -1.36 4.39
C ARG A 259 12.02 -0.04 4.46
N ASP A 260 11.41 0.32 3.35
CA ASP A 260 10.66 1.54 3.07
C ASP A 260 9.18 1.45 3.46
N MET A 261 8.68 0.26 3.78
CA MET A 261 7.28 0.04 4.17
C MET A 261 7.17 -0.95 5.34
N PRO A 262 7.59 -0.55 6.56
CA PRO A 262 7.67 -1.43 7.72
C PRO A 262 6.31 -1.98 8.21
N ALA A 263 5.19 -1.43 7.73
CA ALA A 263 3.84 -1.87 8.09
C ALA A 263 3.22 -2.87 7.10
N ILE A 264 3.91 -3.23 6.02
CA ILE A 264 3.43 -4.15 4.98
C ILE A 264 4.32 -5.37 4.92
N THR A 265 3.72 -6.55 4.76
CA THR A 265 4.43 -7.81 4.55
C THR A 265 4.22 -8.28 3.12
N ASN A 266 5.32 -8.44 2.38
CA ASN A 266 5.34 -9.10 1.08
C ASN A 266 5.51 -10.60 1.30
N ILE A 267 4.78 -11.40 0.51
CA ILE A 267 4.84 -12.86 0.53
C ILE A 267 5.15 -13.32 -0.89
N GLU A 268 6.21 -14.11 -1.07
CA GLU A 268 6.53 -14.77 -2.33
C GLU A 268 6.37 -16.27 -2.14
N ILE A 269 5.56 -16.90 -2.99
CA ILE A 269 5.33 -18.34 -3.00
C ILE A 269 5.91 -18.88 -4.30
N GLU A 270 6.85 -19.82 -4.21
CA GLU A 270 7.53 -20.42 -5.35
C GLU A 270 7.39 -21.94 -5.36
N ILE A 271 6.92 -22.51 -6.47
CA ILE A 271 6.81 -23.95 -6.72
C ILE A 271 8.17 -24.45 -7.24
N ALA A 272 8.68 -25.53 -6.63
CA ALA A 272 9.91 -26.19 -7.07
C ALA A 272 9.74 -26.83 -8.46
N GLU A 273 10.86 -27.04 -9.16
CA GLU A 273 10.89 -27.74 -10.46
C GLU A 273 10.54 -29.22 -10.35
#